data_AF-W5Y1L6-F1
#
_entry.id   AF-W5Y1L6-F1
#
_cell.length_a   1.000
_cell.length_b   1.000
_cell.length_c   1.000
_cell.angle_alpha   90.00
_cell.angle_beta   90.00
_cell.angle_gamma   90.00
#
_symmetry.space_group_name_H-M   'P 1'
#
loop_
_entity.id
_entity.type
_entity.pdbx_description
1 polymer ?
#
loop_
_entity_poly.entity_id
_entity_poly.type
_entity_poly.pdbx_seq_one_letter_code
_entity_poly.pdbx_strand_id
1 'polypeptide(L)' 'MLSSMPSLADYPEVADFLHVWALSIADFFRPMGINFPPADWGLGL' A
#
# COMPACT_ATOMS: atom_id res chain seq x y z
N MET A 1 -12.57 8.19 27.06
CA MET A 1 -11.55 7.33 26.41
C MET A 1 -11.44 7.79 24.97
N LEU A 2 -10.25 8.15 24.51
CA LEU A 2 -10.03 8.46 23.10
C LEU A 2 -10.07 7.11 22.36
N SER A 3 -11.13 6.87 21.58
CA SER A 3 -11.18 5.71 20.69
C SER A 3 -10.02 5.85 19.71
N SER A 4 -9.02 4.96 19.80
CA SER A 4 -7.95 4.87 18.82
C SER A 4 -8.58 4.74 17.43
N MET A 5 -8.15 5.57 16.47
CA MET A 5 -8.62 5.45 15.10
C MET A 5 -8.28 4.05 14.57
N PRO A 6 -9.20 3.39 13.88
CA PRO A 6 -8.91 2.11 13.24
C PRO A 6 -7.73 2.26 12.28
N SER A 7 -6.79 1.33 12.39
CA SER A 7 -5.64 1.21 11.51
C SER A 7 -5.84 0.06 10.52
N LEU A 8 -5.09 0.06 9.43
CA LEU A 8 -5.10 -1.06 8.48
C LEU A 8 -4.65 -2.38 9.11
N ALA A 9 -3.88 -2.33 10.21
CA ALA A 9 -3.49 -3.52 10.96
C ALA A 9 -4.68 -4.22 11.65
N ASP A 10 -5.79 -3.51 11.86
CA ASP A 10 -7.02 -4.07 12.44
C ASP A 10 -7.85 -4.86 11.41
N TYR A 11 -7.50 -4.79 10.11
CA TYR A 11 -8.22 -5.41 9.00
C TYR A 11 -7.26 -6.11 8.01
N PRO A 12 -6.68 -7.26 8.41
CA PRO A 12 -5.64 -7.91 7.63
C PRO A 12 -6.09 -8.30 6.22
N GLU A 13 -7.35 -8.73 6.02
CA GLU A 13 -7.80 -9.10 4.67
C GLU A 13 -7.89 -7.88 3.73
N VAL A 14 -8.23 -6.70 4.28
CA VAL A 14 -8.28 -5.45 3.52
C VAL A 14 -6.86 -4.98 3.19
N ALA A 15 -5.93 -5.12 4.14
CA ALA A 15 -4.52 -4.81 3.91
C ALA A 15 -3.92 -5.70 2.81
N ASP A 16 -4.19 -7.01 2.83
CA ASP A 16 -3.74 -7.95 1.80
C ASP A 16 -4.35 -7.63 0.43
N PHE A 17 -5.64 -7.32 0.38
CA PHE A 17 -6.32 -6.91 -0.85
C PHE A 17 -5.67 -5.67 -1.47
N LEU A 18 -5.45 -4.62 -0.67
CA LEU A 18 -4.83 -3.38 -1.14
C LEU A 18 -3.38 -3.60 -1.57
N HIS A 19 -2.64 -4.47 -0.89
CA HIS A 19 -1.29 -4.84 -1.26
C HIS A 19 -1.23 -5.45 -2.67
N VAL A 20 -2.07 -6.47 -2.94
CA VAL A 20 -2.13 -7.12 -4.27
C VAL A 20 -2.61 -6.15 -5.34
N TRP A 21 -3.64 -5.36 -5.03
CA TRP A 21 -4.15 -4.33 -5.95
C TRP A 21 -3.04 -3.32 -6.33
N ALA A 22 -2.30 -2.81 -5.35
CA ALA A 22 -1.20 -1.87 -5.59
C ALA A 22 -0.08 -2.49 -6.45
N LEU A 23 0.29 -3.76 -6.22
CA LEU A 23 1.25 -4.47 -7.06
C LEU A 23 0.76 -4.59 -8.50
N SER A 24 -0.51 -4.93 -8.72
CA SER A 24 -1.08 -5.05 -10.07
C SER A 24 -1.08 -3.73 -10.85
N ILE A 25 -1.35 -2.61 -10.15
CA ILE A 25 -1.24 -1.26 -10.71
C ILE A 25 0.22 -1.00 -11.09
N ALA A 26 1.15 -1.31 -10.20
CA ALA A 26 2.58 -1.11 -10.47
C ALA A 26 3.05 -1.91 -11.68
N ASP A 27 2.65 -3.17 -11.80
CA ASP A 27 2.95 -4.03 -12.96
C ASP A 27 2.38 -3.48 -14.26
N PHE A 28 1.16 -2.94 -14.24
CA PHE A 28 0.54 -2.35 -15.42
C PHE A 28 1.35 -1.18 -16.01
N PHE A 29 1.95 -0.36 -15.14
CA PHE A 29 2.66 0.86 -15.54
C PHE A 29 4.16 0.65 -15.81
N ARG A 30 4.79 -0.41 -15.27
CA ARG A 30 6.21 -0.73 -15.50
C ARG A 30 6.61 -0.74 -16.98
N PRO A 31 5.84 -1.37 -17.91
CA PRO A 31 6.17 -1.36 -19.34
C PRO A 31 6.17 0.04 -19.98
N MET A 32 5.48 1.01 -19.38
CA MET A 32 5.45 2.40 -19.83
C MET A 32 6.63 3.23 -19.29
N GLY A 33 7.56 2.59 -18.57
CA GLY A 33 8.70 3.25 -17.93
C GLY A 33 8.36 3.96 -16.61
N ILE A 34 7.15 3.77 -16.08
CA ILE A 34 6.72 4.37 -14.81
C ILE A 34 7.03 3.38 -13.68
N ASN A 35 8.00 3.73 -12.84
CA ASN A 35 8.36 2.95 -11.66
C ASN A 35 7.81 3.62 -10.41
N PHE A 36 6.93 2.92 -9.70
CA PHE A 36 6.43 3.41 -8.42
C PHE A 36 7.50 3.34 -7.33
N PRO A 37 7.45 4.27 -6.38
CA PRO A 37 8.18 4.16 -5.14
C PRO A 37 8.05 2.82 -4.44
N PRO A 38 9.09 2.29 -3.79
CA PRO A 38 8.88 1.27 -2.77
C PRO A 38 7.99 1.84 -1.65
N ALA A 39 7.23 0.97 -0.99
CA ALA A 39 6.15 1.34 -0.06
C ALA A 39 6.64 2.19 1.13
N ASP A 40 7.94 2.19 1.39
CA ASP A 40 8.64 2.89 2.46
C ASP A 40 9.19 4.27 2.07
N TRP A 41 9.18 4.68 0.80
CA TRP A 41 9.81 5.95 0.36
C TRP A 41 9.18 7.19 1.04
N GLY A 42 7.94 7.11 1.53
CA GLY A 42 7.28 8.18 2.29
C GLY A 42 7.49 8.15 3.80
N LEU A 43 8.16 7.13 4.35
CA LEU A 43 8.23 6.89 5.80
C LEU A 43 9.42 7.58 6.49
N GLY A 44 10.39 8.11 5.73
CA GLY A 44 11.49 8.92 6.28
C GLY A 44 12.32 8.25 7.38
N LEU A 45 12.46 6.92 7.32
CA LEU A 45 13.24 6.10 8.27
C LEU A 45 14.76 6.28 8.07
#